data_AF-A0A060C685-F1
#
_entry.id   AF-A0A060C685-F1
#
_cell.length_a   1.000
_cell.length_b   1.000
_cell.length_c   1.000
_cell.angle_alpha   90.00
_cell.angle_beta   90.00
_cell.angle_gamma   90.00
#
_symmetry.space_group_name_H-M   'P 1'
#
loop_
_entity.id
_entity.type
_entity.pdbx_description
1 polymer ?
#
loop_
_entity_poly.entity_id
_entity_poly.type
_entity_poly.pdbx_seq_one_letter_code
_entity_poly.pdbx_strand_id
1 'polypeptide(L)'
;EYIARAQGLLRLLTLAPELKDADALINLAHAHGVVVAAGHTGATSEEIARAASMGVLHATHFYNAMSPLHHRAPGAVGAILANAHFTAELICDGIHVHPTAVKVLVQNKGIHGVALITDSIRAAGLADGRYAMADGDIIVSVGSARLADGTLAG
;
A
#
# COMPACT_ATOMS: atom_id res chain seq x y z
N GLU A 1 -22.50 2.08 0.54
CA GLU A 1 -23.00 0.69 0.52
C GLU A 1 -22.06 -0.29 1.23
N TYR A 2 -20.80 -0.45 0.78
CA TYR A 2 -19.83 -1.40 1.38
C TYR A 2 -19.64 -1.23 2.90
N ILE A 3 -19.52 0.01 3.39
CA ILE A 3 -19.39 0.30 4.83
C ILE A 3 -20.58 -0.29 5.63
N ALA A 4 -21.80 -0.10 5.13
CA ALA A 4 -23.01 -0.62 5.78
C ALA A 4 -23.06 -2.16 5.73
N ARG A 5 -22.73 -2.75 4.56
CA ARG A 5 -22.68 -4.21 4.39
C ARG A 5 -21.61 -4.88 5.24
N ALA A 6 -20.52 -4.18 5.53
CA ALA A 6 -19.44 -4.69 6.38
C ALA A 6 -19.83 -4.77 7.86
N GLN A 7 -20.97 -4.20 8.28
CA GLN A 7 -21.50 -4.31 9.65
C GLN A 7 -20.46 -3.98 10.74
N GLY A 8 -19.63 -2.96 10.50
CA GLY A 8 -18.58 -2.53 11.43
C GLY A 8 -17.27 -3.34 11.38
N LEU A 9 -17.14 -4.30 10.45
CA LEU A 9 -15.93 -5.10 10.26
C LEU A 9 -14.89 -4.42 9.35
N LEU A 10 -15.28 -3.43 8.55
CA LEU A 10 -14.34 -2.66 7.75
C LEU A 10 -13.49 -1.78 8.68
N ARG A 11 -12.18 -2.02 8.72
CA ARG A 11 -11.24 -1.29 9.60
C ARG A 11 -10.27 -0.40 8.85
N LEU A 12 -9.90 -0.80 7.64
CA LEU A 12 -8.95 -0.09 6.79
C LEU A 12 -9.46 -0.07 5.35
N LEU A 13 -9.23 1.05 4.67
CA LEU A 13 -9.52 1.25 3.25
C LEU A 13 -8.27 1.83 2.57
N THR A 14 -7.73 1.12 1.59
CA THR A 14 -6.69 1.64 0.70
C THR A 14 -7.35 2.43 -0.44
N LEU A 15 -6.83 3.62 -0.76
CA LEU A 15 -7.25 4.39 -1.93
C LEU A 15 -6.11 5.17 -2.57
N ALA A 16 -6.33 5.59 -3.82
CA ALA A 16 -5.48 6.49 -4.56
C ALA A 16 -6.01 7.93 -4.43
N PRO A 17 -5.31 8.84 -3.72
CA PRO A 17 -5.84 10.16 -3.37
C PRO A 17 -5.97 11.14 -4.54
N GLU A 18 -5.31 10.88 -5.67
CA GLU A 18 -5.43 11.66 -6.91
C GLU A 18 -6.75 11.42 -7.65
N LEU A 19 -7.48 10.35 -7.31
CA LEU A 19 -8.72 10.01 -7.99
C LEU A 19 -9.85 10.98 -7.64
N LYS A 20 -10.75 11.16 -8.60
CA LYS A 20 -11.97 11.93 -8.41
C LYS A 20 -12.75 11.35 -7.21
N ASP A 21 -13.33 12.25 -6.41
CA ASP A 21 -14.16 11.93 -5.25
C ASP A 21 -13.42 11.26 -4.07
N ALA A 22 -12.07 11.17 -4.11
CA ALA A 22 -11.26 10.64 -3.02
C ALA A 22 -11.53 11.37 -1.69
N ASP A 23 -11.66 12.70 -1.71
CA ASP A 23 -11.89 13.54 -0.53
C ASP A 23 -13.22 13.21 0.16
N ALA A 24 -14.26 12.99 -0.64
CA ALA A 24 -15.56 12.58 -0.15
C ALA A 24 -15.49 11.18 0.48
N LEU A 25 -14.74 10.27 -0.13
CA LEU A 25 -14.53 8.91 0.38
C LEU A 25 -13.71 8.91 1.68
N ILE A 26 -12.65 9.72 1.77
CA ILE A 26 -11.83 9.89 2.97
C ILE A 26 -12.71 10.35 4.14
N ASN A 27 -13.49 11.41 3.95
CA ASN A 27 -14.38 11.93 4.98
C ASN A 27 -15.44 10.90 5.40
N LEU A 28 -16.03 10.18 4.42
CA LEU A 28 -17.01 9.15 4.70
C LEU A 28 -16.43 7.99 5.51
N ALA A 29 -15.21 7.53 5.17
CA ALA A 29 -14.51 6.47 5.89
C ALA A 29 -14.20 6.88 7.33
N HIS A 30 -13.65 8.09 7.53
CA HIS A 30 -13.35 8.62 8.86
C HIS A 30 -14.61 8.79 9.72
N ALA A 31 -15.73 9.25 9.14
CA ALA A 31 -17.01 9.35 9.85
C ALA A 31 -17.53 8.01 10.39
N HIS A 32 -17.04 6.88 9.84
CA HIS A 32 -17.37 5.53 10.27
C HIS A 32 -16.22 4.83 11.03
N GLY A 33 -15.17 5.58 11.42
CA GLY A 33 -14.03 5.03 12.15
C GLY A 33 -13.17 4.05 11.35
N VAL A 34 -13.18 4.16 10.02
CA VAL A 34 -12.33 3.37 9.12
C VAL A 34 -11.03 4.13 8.86
N VAL A 35 -9.88 3.48 9.08
CA VAL A 35 -8.56 4.05 8.72
C VAL A 35 -8.45 4.12 7.21
N VAL A 36 -7.95 5.24 6.70
CA VAL A 36 -7.68 5.39 5.27
C VAL A 36 -6.18 5.35 5.02
N ALA A 37 -5.78 4.51 4.07
CA ALA A 37 -4.41 4.32 3.65
C ALA A 37 -4.21 4.75 2.19
N ALA A 38 -3.07 5.38 1.90
CA ALA A 38 -2.66 5.67 0.54
C ALA A 38 -1.95 4.46 -0.08
N GLY A 39 -2.38 4.02 -1.26
CA GLY A 39 -1.78 2.89 -1.97
C GLY A 39 -2.32 2.78 -3.39
N HIS A 40 -1.63 2.03 -4.25
CA HIS A 40 -1.95 1.91 -5.68
C HIS A 40 -2.14 3.28 -6.36
N THR A 41 -1.21 4.20 -6.10
CA THR A 41 -1.36 5.62 -6.38
C THR A 41 -0.23 6.17 -7.25
N GLY A 42 -0.61 6.92 -8.27
CA GLY A 42 0.27 7.77 -9.08
C GLY A 42 0.41 9.19 -8.54
N ALA A 43 -0.08 9.46 -7.32
CA ALA A 43 -0.19 10.81 -6.77
C ALA A 43 1.12 11.59 -6.76
N THR A 44 0.99 12.89 -6.97
CA THR A 44 2.03 13.89 -6.74
C THR A 44 2.27 14.09 -5.24
N SER A 45 3.35 14.81 -4.91
CA SER A 45 3.66 15.12 -3.50
C SER A 45 2.58 15.99 -2.87
N GLU A 46 1.99 16.89 -3.66
CA GLU A 46 0.95 17.82 -3.26
C GLU A 46 -0.37 17.10 -2.96
N GLU A 47 -0.72 16.10 -3.77
CA GLU A 47 -1.91 15.26 -3.56
C GLU A 47 -1.79 14.39 -2.30
N ILE A 48 -0.60 13.83 -2.02
CA ILE A 48 -0.34 13.16 -0.74
C ILE A 48 -0.43 14.13 0.44
N ALA A 49 0.17 15.31 0.33
CA ALA A 49 0.11 16.32 1.40
C ALA A 49 -1.33 16.75 1.69
N ARG A 50 -2.15 16.90 0.64
CA ARG A 50 -3.58 17.18 0.76
C ARG A 50 -4.32 16.03 1.44
N ALA A 51 -4.11 14.78 1.02
CA ALA A 51 -4.75 13.63 1.68
C ALA A 51 -4.31 13.49 3.15
N ALA A 52 -3.04 13.79 3.46
CA ALA A 52 -2.51 13.77 4.82
C ALA A 52 -3.18 14.81 5.72
N SER A 53 -3.48 16.01 5.21
CA SER A 53 -4.21 17.03 5.98
C SER A 53 -5.66 16.63 6.29
N MET A 54 -6.19 15.66 5.54
CA MET A 54 -7.50 15.04 5.78
C MET A 54 -7.43 13.81 6.72
N GLY A 55 -6.24 13.42 7.18
CA GLY A 55 -6.03 12.30 8.10
C GLY A 55 -5.57 10.99 7.45
N VAL A 56 -5.26 10.98 6.15
CA VAL A 56 -4.64 9.80 5.51
C VAL A 56 -3.17 9.74 5.93
N LEU A 57 -2.87 8.94 6.96
CA LEU A 57 -1.55 8.83 7.59
C LEU A 57 -1.03 7.38 7.63
N HIS A 58 -1.54 6.53 6.75
CA HIS A 58 -1.08 5.16 6.57
C HIS A 58 -0.77 4.90 5.10
N ALA A 59 0.27 4.12 4.81
CA ALA A 59 0.65 3.78 3.45
C ALA A 59 0.63 2.26 3.27
N THR A 60 -0.16 1.79 2.33
CA THR A 60 -0.30 0.36 1.99
C THR A 60 0.95 -0.11 1.25
N HIS A 61 1.46 -1.31 1.59
CA HIS A 61 2.62 -1.99 0.98
C HIS A 61 3.69 -1.05 0.38
N PHE A 62 4.18 -0.11 1.19
CA PHE A 62 5.01 1.02 0.79
C PHE A 62 6.14 0.65 -0.17
N TYR A 63 6.36 1.53 -1.17
CA TYR A 63 7.12 1.35 -2.42
C TYR A 63 6.36 0.69 -3.57
N ASN A 64 5.51 -0.30 -3.30
CA ASN A 64 4.85 -1.09 -4.35
C ASN A 64 3.64 -0.33 -4.92
N ALA A 65 3.48 -0.35 -6.25
CA ALA A 65 2.40 0.35 -6.95
C ALA A 65 2.23 1.83 -6.54
N MET A 66 3.34 2.53 -6.32
CA MET A 66 3.37 3.96 -5.96
C MET A 66 4.23 4.76 -6.93
N SER A 67 3.90 6.05 -7.14
CA SER A 67 4.78 6.97 -7.86
C SER A 67 6.13 7.10 -7.11
N PRO A 68 7.27 6.90 -7.81
CA PRO A 68 8.57 6.77 -7.17
C PRO A 68 9.13 8.11 -6.71
N LEU A 69 10.11 8.05 -5.81
CA LEU A 69 10.88 9.21 -5.40
C LEU A 69 11.79 9.69 -6.54
N HIS A 70 11.54 10.91 -7.04
CA HIS A 70 12.48 11.65 -7.88
C HIS A 70 12.80 13.02 -7.25
N HIS A 71 14.06 13.45 -7.28
CA HIS A 71 14.52 14.66 -6.57
C HIS A 71 13.79 15.96 -6.94
N ARG A 72 13.26 16.08 -8.17
CA ARG A 72 12.42 17.23 -8.62
C ARG A 72 10.92 17.00 -8.51
N ALA A 73 10.50 15.75 -8.32
CA ALA A 73 9.10 15.34 -8.30
C ALA A 73 9.00 14.14 -7.37
N PRO A 74 8.90 14.37 -6.05
CA PRO A 74 9.09 13.30 -5.06
C PRO A 74 8.05 12.19 -5.10
N GLY A 75 6.91 12.41 -5.77
CA GLY A 75 5.83 11.45 -5.86
C GLY A 75 5.29 11.05 -4.49
N ALA A 76 4.58 9.93 -4.44
CA ALA A 76 4.00 9.41 -3.23
C ALA A 76 5.07 8.88 -2.27
N VAL A 77 6.05 8.14 -2.79
CA VAL A 77 7.16 7.60 -1.98
C VAL A 77 7.91 8.70 -1.24
N GLY A 78 8.25 9.79 -1.94
CA GLY A 78 8.96 10.91 -1.34
C GLY A 78 8.14 11.70 -0.33
N ALA A 79 6.88 11.99 -0.65
CA ALA A 79 5.99 12.72 0.24
C ALA A 79 5.71 11.94 1.54
N ILE A 80 5.45 10.63 1.41
CA ILE A 80 5.24 9.75 2.55
C ILE A 80 6.53 9.68 3.39
N LEU A 81 7.71 9.44 2.81
CA LEU A 81 8.99 9.42 3.56
C LEU A 81 9.24 10.73 4.31
N ALA A 82 8.97 11.88 3.69
CA ALA A 82 9.17 13.19 4.31
C ALA A 82 8.22 13.48 5.48
N ASN A 83 7.07 12.79 5.55
CA ASN A 83 6.07 13.02 6.60
C ASN A 83 6.22 12.01 7.75
N ALA A 84 6.69 12.46 8.91
CA ALA A 84 6.93 11.63 10.09
C ALA A 84 5.66 11.01 10.71
N HIS A 85 4.46 11.51 10.36
CA HIS A 85 3.20 11.00 10.88
C HIS A 85 2.68 9.78 10.12
N PHE A 86 3.24 9.47 8.95
CA PHE A 86 2.85 8.28 8.22
C PHE A 86 3.41 7.00 8.86
N THR A 87 2.55 6.02 9.03
CA THR A 87 2.95 4.61 9.16
C THR A 87 3.04 3.99 7.76
N ALA A 88 4.09 3.24 7.50
CA ALA A 88 4.31 2.55 6.23
C ALA A 88 4.24 1.03 6.40
N GLU A 89 3.33 0.38 5.70
CA GLU A 89 3.34 -1.08 5.59
C GLU A 89 4.54 -1.53 4.77
N LEU A 90 5.17 -2.63 5.16
CA LEU A 90 6.34 -3.17 4.48
C LEU A 90 6.22 -4.69 4.30
N ILE A 91 6.24 -5.13 3.04
CA ILE A 91 6.45 -6.52 2.67
C ILE A 91 7.96 -6.80 2.71
N CYS A 92 8.40 -7.55 3.72
CA CYS A 92 9.82 -7.76 4.02
C CYS A 92 10.31 -9.15 3.59
N ASP A 93 9.99 -9.57 2.35
CA ASP A 93 10.38 -10.86 1.78
C ASP A 93 11.68 -10.83 0.95
N GLY A 94 12.22 -9.63 0.67
CA GLY A 94 13.40 -9.42 -0.16
C GLY A 94 13.16 -9.49 -1.67
N ILE A 95 11.91 -9.72 -2.10
CA ILE A 95 11.49 -9.79 -3.51
C ILE A 95 10.72 -8.53 -3.88
N HIS A 96 9.71 -8.15 -3.09
CA HIS A 96 8.95 -6.92 -3.28
C HIS A 96 9.82 -5.70 -3.04
N VAL A 97 10.60 -5.73 -1.96
CA VAL A 97 11.43 -4.61 -1.54
C VAL A 97 12.86 -5.07 -1.33
N HIS A 98 13.79 -4.44 -2.06
CA HIS A 98 15.22 -4.71 -1.92
C HIS A 98 15.69 -4.41 -0.47
N PRO A 99 16.57 -5.24 0.14
CA PRO A 99 17.02 -5.04 1.53
C PRO A 99 17.59 -3.65 1.84
N THR A 100 18.21 -2.98 0.87
CA THR A 100 18.66 -1.58 1.03
C THR A 100 17.50 -0.62 1.18
N ALA A 101 16.41 -0.78 0.43
CA ALA A 101 15.22 0.06 0.56
C ALA A 101 14.51 -0.17 1.89
N VAL A 102 14.47 -1.42 2.39
CA VAL A 102 14.03 -1.74 3.76
C VAL A 102 14.82 -0.93 4.79
N LYS A 103 16.16 -0.94 4.69
CA LYS A 103 17.02 -0.16 5.60
C LYS A 103 16.73 1.34 5.53
N VAL A 104 16.58 1.89 4.33
CA VAL A 104 16.24 3.32 4.15
C VAL A 104 14.93 3.66 4.85
N LEU A 105 13.89 2.85 4.64
CA LEU A 105 12.59 3.08 5.27
C LEU A 105 12.69 3.04 6.79
N VAL A 106 13.29 1.98 7.36
CA VAL A 106 13.40 1.81 8.82
C VAL A 106 14.26 2.91 9.45
N GLN A 107 15.34 3.33 8.80
CA GLN A 107 16.17 4.45 9.27
C GLN A 107 15.42 5.78 9.24
N ASN A 108 14.56 6.00 8.25
CA ASN A 108 13.79 7.23 8.12
C ASN A 108 12.57 7.28 9.05
N LYS A 109 11.78 6.20 9.12
CA LYS A 109 10.52 6.12 9.88
C LYS A 109 10.69 5.67 11.33
N GLY A 110 11.81 5.02 11.64
CA GLY A 110 11.98 4.30 12.89
C GLY A 110 11.09 3.06 12.95
N ILE A 111 11.36 2.21 13.94
CA ILE A 111 10.65 0.93 14.11
C ILE A 111 9.15 1.08 14.42
N HIS A 112 8.73 2.25 14.94
CA HIS A 112 7.33 2.53 15.25
C HIS A 112 6.55 3.10 14.08
N GLY A 113 7.22 3.57 13.03
CA GLY A 113 6.60 4.07 11.81
C GLY A 113 6.49 3.03 10.69
N VAL A 114 6.83 1.77 10.99
CA VAL A 114 6.80 0.66 10.02
C VAL A 114 5.90 -0.46 10.55
N ALA A 115 4.97 -0.91 9.72
CA ALA A 115 4.12 -2.07 9.98
C ALA A 115 4.52 -3.21 9.04
N LEU A 116 5.04 -4.32 9.57
CA LEU A 116 5.32 -5.48 8.72
C LEU A 116 4.02 -6.16 8.31
N ILE A 117 3.88 -6.42 7.01
CA ILE A 117 2.78 -7.18 6.44
C ILE A 117 3.32 -8.31 5.57
N THR A 118 2.51 -9.33 5.33
CA THR A 118 2.86 -10.39 4.38
C THR A 118 2.39 -10.08 2.97
N ASP A 119 1.26 -9.36 2.86
CA ASP A 119 0.43 -9.23 1.65
C ASP A 119 0.17 -10.58 0.93
N SER A 120 0.19 -11.65 1.73
CA SER A 120 0.18 -13.02 1.23
C SER A 120 -1.15 -13.36 0.57
N ILE A 121 -1.06 -14.00 -0.59
CA ILE A 121 -2.20 -14.56 -1.31
C ILE A 121 -2.46 -16.03 -0.90
N ARG A 122 -3.53 -16.61 -1.45
CA ARG A 122 -3.99 -17.98 -1.14
C ARG A 122 -2.96 -19.10 -1.34
N ALA A 123 -1.89 -18.84 -2.10
CA ALA A 123 -0.85 -19.81 -2.38
C ALA A 123 0.21 -19.90 -1.27
N ALA A 124 0.17 -19.02 -0.27
CA ALA A 124 1.13 -19.02 0.82
C ALA A 124 1.13 -20.38 1.56
N GLY A 125 2.32 -20.97 1.68
CA GLY A 125 2.50 -22.28 2.32
C GLY A 125 2.15 -23.49 1.43
N LEU A 126 1.74 -23.28 0.18
CA LEU A 126 1.49 -24.36 -0.79
C LEU A 126 2.72 -24.55 -1.72
N ALA A 127 2.72 -25.66 -2.47
CA ALA A 127 3.77 -25.94 -3.44
C ALA A 127 3.73 -24.97 -4.63
N ASP A 128 4.84 -24.85 -5.35
CA ASP A 128 4.88 -24.11 -6.62
C ASP A 128 3.82 -24.64 -7.59
N GLY A 129 3.15 -23.73 -8.30
CA GLY A 129 2.00 -24.09 -9.12
C GLY A 129 1.18 -22.91 -9.60
N ARG A 130 0.06 -23.22 -10.26
CA ARG A 130 -0.89 -22.24 -10.79
C ARG A 130 -2.10 -22.16 -9.86
N TYR A 131 -2.46 -20.95 -9.46
CA TYR A 131 -3.57 -20.71 -8.54
C TYR A 131 -4.51 -19.63 -9.10
N ALA A 132 -5.81 -19.83 -8.92
CA ALA A 132 -6.80 -18.84 -9.34
C ALA A 132 -6.91 -17.69 -8.32
N MET A 133 -6.87 -16.45 -8.81
CA MET A 133 -7.11 -15.19 -8.09
C MET A 133 -8.23 -14.40 -8.78
N ALA A 134 -8.73 -13.33 -8.14
CA ALA A 134 -9.82 -12.53 -8.69
C ALA A 134 -9.50 -11.93 -10.07
N ASP A 135 -8.24 -11.51 -10.28
CA ASP A 135 -7.78 -10.84 -11.49
C ASP A 135 -7.11 -11.78 -12.51
N GLY A 136 -7.23 -13.09 -12.30
CA GLY A 136 -6.68 -14.12 -13.18
C GLY A 136 -5.85 -15.17 -12.44
N ASP A 137 -5.17 -16.01 -13.21
CA ASP A 137 -4.29 -17.01 -12.64
C ASP A 137 -2.92 -16.41 -12.30
N ILE A 138 -2.44 -16.75 -11.10
CA ILE A 138 -1.07 -16.49 -10.66
C ILE A 138 -0.23 -17.76 -10.82
N ILE A 139 1.04 -17.57 -11.16
CA ILE A 139 2.05 -18.61 -11.21
C ILE A 139 3.00 -18.38 -10.04
N VAL A 140 3.08 -19.36 -9.15
CA VAL A 140 4.00 -19.37 -8.01
C VAL A 140 5.19 -20.21 -8.39
N SER A 141 6.37 -19.59 -8.34
CA SER A 141 7.64 -20.23 -8.67
C SER A 141 8.74 -19.57 -7.86
N VAL A 142 9.55 -20.39 -7.18
CA VAL A 142 10.75 -19.94 -6.45
C VAL A 142 10.44 -18.80 -5.47
N GLY A 143 9.38 -18.96 -4.68
CA GLY A 143 9.02 -17.99 -3.63
C GLY A 143 8.41 -16.67 -4.10
N SER A 144 8.15 -16.50 -5.40
CA SER A 144 7.41 -15.34 -5.94
C SER A 144 6.11 -15.77 -6.61
N ALA A 145 5.07 -14.95 -6.49
CA ALA A 145 3.83 -15.12 -7.22
C ALA A 145 3.69 -14.01 -8.27
N ARG A 146 3.39 -14.40 -9.51
CA ARG A 146 3.29 -13.46 -10.63
C ARG A 146 2.08 -13.74 -11.50
N LEU A 147 1.50 -12.68 -12.06
CA LEU A 147 0.56 -12.79 -13.17
C LEU A 147 1.27 -13.29 -14.43
N ALA A 148 0.49 -13.67 -15.44
CA ALA A 148 1.02 -14.17 -16.71
C ALA A 148 1.92 -13.16 -17.46
N ASP A 149 1.76 -11.86 -17.19
CA ASP A 149 2.57 -10.78 -17.75
C ASP A 149 3.86 -10.48 -16.93
N GLY A 150 4.09 -11.21 -15.84
CA GLY A 150 5.24 -11.06 -14.96
C GLY A 150 5.05 -10.07 -13.80
N THR A 151 3.91 -9.37 -13.74
CA THR A 151 3.55 -8.49 -12.62
C THR A 151 3.56 -9.27 -11.32
N LEU A 152 4.25 -8.74 -10.30
CA LEU A 152 4.33 -9.37 -8.98
C LEU A 152 2.98 -9.25 -8.27
N ALA A 153 2.54 -10.33 -7.62
CA ALA A 153 1.24 -10.44 -6.98
C ALA A 153 1.39 -10.85 -5.50
N GLY A 154 0.62 -10.15 -4.68
CA GLY A 154 0.75 -10.19 -3.22
C GLY A 154 1.80 -9.20 -2.75
#